data_AF-A0A918GZ99-F1
#
_entry.id   AF-A0A918GZ99-F1
#
_cell.length_a   1.000
_cell.length_b   1.000
_cell.length_c   1.000
_cell.angle_alpha   90.00
_cell.angle_beta   90.00
_cell.angle_gamma   90.00
#
_symmetry.space_group_name_H-M   'P 1'
#
loop_
_entity.id
_entity.type
_entity.pdbx_description
1 polymer ?
#
loop_
_entity_poly.entity_id
_entity_poly.type
_entity_poly.pdbx_seq_one_letter_code
_entity_poly.pdbx_strand_id
1 'polypeptide(L)' 'MDAHEAAELHDAMRRYGIPGVIEPEDPGNASGPWRVVDRDQGSAPRDITTATLAAVAAARERRPTRGFVIAG' A
#
# COMPACT_ATOMS: atom_id res chain seq x y z
N MET A 1 -8.09 -5.74 -5.42
CA MET A 1 -7.77 -5.53 -4.00
C MET A 1 -9.09 -5.41 -3.26
N ASP A 2 -9.34 -6.24 -2.27
CA ASP A 2 -10.54 -6.13 -1.44
C ASP A 2 -10.39 -5.11 -0.29
N ALA A 3 -11.46 -4.87 0.46
CA ALA A 3 -11.48 -3.89 1.54
C ALA A 3 -10.51 -4.23 2.69
N HIS A 4 -10.26 -5.52 2.94
CA HIS A 4 -9.32 -5.94 3.98
C HIS A 4 -7.88 -5.72 3.51
N GLU A 5 -7.55 -6.15 2.29
CA GLU A 5 -6.26 -5.87 1.67
C GLU A 5 -5.96 -4.37 1.59
N ALA A 6 -6.96 -3.55 1.27
CA ALA A 6 -6.86 -2.08 1.23
C ALA A 6 -6.48 -1.49 2.59
N ALA A 7 -7.06 -1.98 3.68
CA ALA A 7 -6.75 -1.53 5.03
C ALA A 7 -5.32 -1.92 5.46
N GLU A 8 -4.92 -3.16 5.19
CA GLU A 8 -3.55 -3.64 5.43
C GLU A 8 -2.51 -2.85 4.62
N LEU A 9 -2.85 -2.53 3.36
CA LEU A 9 -2.00 -1.72 2.50
C LEU A 9 -1.90 -0.28 3.03
N HIS A 10 -3.00 0.29 3.53
CA HIS A 10 -3.01 1.62 4.13
C HIS A 10 -2.06 1.71 5.34
N ASP A 11 -2.13 0.73 6.24
CA ASP A 11 -1.21 0.66 7.39
C ASP A 11 0.24 0.54 6.91
N ALA A 12 0.52 -0.35 5.95
CA ALA A 12 1.85 -0.53 5.41
C ALA A 12 2.38 0.75 4.75
N MET A 13 1.58 1.43 3.92
CA MET A 13 1.95 2.69 3.29
C MET A 13 2.31 3.74 4.33
N ARG A 14 1.50 3.90 5.38
CA ARG A 14 1.77 4.82 6.48
C ARG A 14 3.01 4.44 7.26
N ARG A 15 3.22 3.15 7.50
CA ARG A 15 4.35 2.58 8.24
C ARG A 15 5.68 2.70 7.49
N TYR A 16 5.65 2.68 6.16
CA TYR A 16 6.84 2.78 5.30
C TYR A 16 7.01 4.17 4.67
N GLY A 17 6.06 5.09 4.87
CA GLY A 17 6.09 6.43 4.28
C GLY A 17 5.87 6.42 2.77
N ILE A 18 5.11 5.47 2.24
CA ILE A 18 4.83 5.35 0.81
C ILE A 18 3.64 6.27 0.47
N PRO A 19 3.79 7.21 -0.46
CA PRO A 19 2.72 8.11 -0.88
C PRO A 19 1.65 7.35 -1.70
N GLY A 20 0.41 7.79 -1.57
CA GLY A 20 -0.73 7.30 -2.34
C GLY A 20 -2.03 7.39 -1.55
N VAL A 21 -3.15 7.43 -2.27
CA VAL A 21 -4.51 7.51 -1.72
C VAL A 21 -5.22 6.22 -2.08
N ILE A 22 -5.71 5.50 -1.07
CA ILE A 22 -6.51 4.29 -1.27
C ILE A 22 -7.97 4.71 -1.39
N GLU A 23 -8.59 4.38 -2.52
CA GLU A 23 -9.97 4.71 -2.81
C GLU A 23 -10.68 3.49 -3.44
N PRO A 24 -11.99 3.34 -3.21
CA PRO A 24 -12.76 2.30 -3.90
C PRO A 24 -12.79 2.63 -5.41
N GLU A 25 -12.71 1.61 -6.26
CA GLU A 25 -12.84 1.81 -7.71
C GLU A 25 -14.20 2.41 -8.07
N ASP A 26 -15.24 2.00 -7.33
CA ASP A 26 -16.59 2.52 -7.44
C ASP A 26 -17.02 3.18 -6.12
N PRO A 27 -17.24 4.51 -6.09
CA PRO A 27 -17.63 5.21 -4.86
C PRO A 27 -19.02 4.82 -4.33
N GLY A 28 -19.87 4.17 -5.15
CA GLY A 28 -21.16 3.61 -4.75
C GLY A 28 -21.05 2.20 -4.17
N ASN A 29 -19.88 1.55 -4.26
CA ASN A 29 -19.66 0.19 -3.77
C ASN A 29 -18.38 0.09 -2.92
N ALA A 30 -18.49 0.43 -1.63
CA ALA A 30 -17.40 0.32 -0.66
C ALA A 30 -16.96 -1.14 -0.38
N SER A 31 -17.78 -2.13 -0.73
CA SER A 31 -17.42 -3.56 -0.69
C SER A 31 -16.80 -4.04 -2.00
N GLY A 32 -16.75 -3.18 -3.02
CA GLY A 32 -16.16 -3.45 -4.31
C GLY A 32 -14.63 -3.44 -4.26
N PRO A 33 -13.99 -3.62 -5.42
CA PRO A 33 -12.55 -3.56 -5.50
C PRO A 33 -12.03 -2.15 -5.20
N TRP A 34 -10.86 -2.10 -4.58
CA TRP A 34 -10.15 -0.89 -4.21
C TRP A 34 -8.90 -0.72 -5.07
N ARG A 35 -8.44 0.52 -5.21
CA ARG A 35 -7.21 0.87 -5.92
C ARG A 35 -6.42 1.93 -5.16
N VAL A 36 -5.14 2.04 -5.46
CA VAL A 36 -4.29 3.12 -4.97
C VAL A 36 -4.03 4.09 -6.10
N VAL A 37 -4.38 5.35 -5.88
CA VAL A 37 -4.10 6.43 -6.82
C VAL A 37 -3.10 7.42 -6.24
N ASP A 38 -2.22 7.90 -7.08
CA ASP A 38 -1.37 9.02 -6.78
C ASP A 38 -2.14 10.30 -7.13
N ARG A 39 -2.43 11.12 -6.12
CA ARG A 39 -3.01 12.46 -6.31
C ARG A 39 -1.91 13.48 -6.08
N ASP A 40 -0.89 13.47 -6.94
CA ASP A 40 0.08 14.56 -6.97
C ASP A 40 -0.61 15.83 -7.50
N GLN A 41 -0.42 16.94 -6.80
CA GLN A 41 -1.21 18.15 -6.95
C GLN A 41 -1.10 18.73 -8.36
N GLY A 42 -2.07 18.41 -9.22
CA GLY A 42 -2.24 19.03 -10.54
C GLY A 42 -2.44 18.06 -11.70
N SER A 43 -2.32 16.74 -11.50
CA SER A 43 -2.57 15.74 -12.55
C SER A 43 -3.80 14.87 -12.27
N ALA A 44 -4.30 14.24 -13.33
CA ALA A 44 -5.33 13.21 -13.20
C ALA A 44 -4.84 12.10 -12.25
N PRO A 45 -5.70 11.56 -11.37
CA PRO A 45 -5.33 10.50 -10.45
C PRO A 45 -4.70 9.34 -11.22
N ARG A 46 -3.44 9.02 -10.91
CA ARG A 46 -2.74 7.91 -11.58
C ARG A 46 -2.90 6.66 -10.76
N ASP A 47 -3.39 5.58 -11.38
CA ASP A 47 -3.37 4.27 -10.73
C ASP A 47 -1.91 3.82 -10.50
N ILE A 48 -1.54 3.70 -9.23
CA ILE A 48 -0.24 3.24 -8.76
C ILE A 48 -0.38 1.99 -7.89
N THR A 49 -1.49 1.25 -7.99
CA THR A 49 -1.77 0.07 -7.17
C THR A 49 -0.62 -0.94 -7.25
N THR A 50 -0.22 -1.30 -8.47
CA THR A 50 0.89 -2.23 -8.71
C THR A 50 2.22 -1.72 -8.17
N ALA A 51 2.51 -0.42 -8.37
CA ALA A 51 3.76 0.19 -7.90
C ALA A 51 3.83 0.26 -6.37
N THR A 52 2.69 0.58 -5.73
CA THR A 52 2.55 0.67 -4.28
C THR A 52 2.71 -0.71 -3.64
N LEU A 53 2.06 -1.73 -4.20
CA LEU A 53 2.20 -3.11 -3.74
C LEU A 53 3.66 -3.58 -3.85
N ALA A 54 4.33 -3.30 -4.97
CA ALA A 54 5.74 -3.61 -5.15
C ALA A 54 6.64 -2.86 -4.15
N ALA A 55 6.36 -1.57 -3.90
CA ALA A 55 7.10 -0.77 -2.93
C ALA A 55 6.92 -1.29 -1.50
N VAL A 56 5.69 -1.68 -1.12
CA VAL A 56 5.40 -2.29 0.18
C VAL A 56 6.08 -3.64 0.32
N ALA A 57 6.05 -4.49 -0.71
CA ALA A 57 6.75 -5.77 -0.71
C ALA A 57 8.27 -5.56 -0.50
N ALA A 58 8.89 -4.67 -1.28
CA ALA A 58 10.29 -4.34 -1.15
C ALA A 58 10.63 -3.72 0.23
N ALA A 59 9.73 -2.91 0.80
CA ALA A 59 9.93 -2.33 2.13
C ALA A 59 9.76 -3.36 3.27
N ARG A 60 8.94 -4.40 3.06
CA ARG A 60 8.84 -5.56 3.97
C ARG A 60 10.12 -6.38 3.93
N GLU A 61 10.65 -6.68 2.75
CA GLU A 61 11.93 -7.39 2.58
C GLU A 61 13.12 -6.61 3.15
N ARG A 62 13.09 -5.28 3.07
CA ARG A 62 14.12 -4.39 3.64
C ARG A 62 14.11 -4.31 5.16
N ARG A 63 13.04 -4.73 5.85
CA ARG A 63 13.13 -4.91 7.30
C ARG A 63 13.98 -6.16 7.55
N PRO A 64 15.12 -6.07 8.27
CA PRO A 64 15.84 -7.27 8.64
C PRO A 64 14.87 -8.12 9.46
N THR A 65 14.58 -9.33 8.97
CA THR A 65 13.95 -10.38 9.76
C THR A 65 14.72 -10.44 11.07
N ARG A 66 14.13 -9.95 12.17
CA ARG A 66 14.71 -10.02 13.50
C ARG A 66 14.84 -11.51 13.83
N GLY A 67 16.04 -12.02 13.59
CA GLY A 67 16.38 -13.44 13.67
C GLY A 67 17.87 -13.67 13.41
N PHE A 68 18.74 -12.77 13.88
CA PHE A 68 20.13 -13.15 14.09
C PHE A 68 20.24 -13.76 15.48
N VAL A 69 20.56 -15.06 15.51
CA VAL A 69 20.90 -15.85 16.69
C VAL A 69 22.05 -15.15 17.44
N ILE A 70 21.84 -14.78 18.70
CA ILE A 70 22.95 -14.48 19.60
C ILE A 70 23.36 -15.83 20.19
N ALA A 71 24.38 -16.46 19.60
CA ALA A 71 25.09 -17.55 20.26
C ALA A 71 25.94 -16.93 21.37
N GLY A 72 25.69 -17.35 22.60
CA GLY A 72 26.52 -17.08 23.78
C GLY A 72 26.88 -18.40 24.44
#